data_AF-A0A7V4G1G6-F1
#
_entry.id   AF-A0A7V4G1G6-F1
#
_cell.length_a   1.000
_cell.length_b   1.000
_cell.length_c   1.000
_cell.angle_alpha   90.00
_cell.angle_beta   90.00
_cell.angle_gamma   90.00
#
_symmetry.space_group_name_H-M   'P 1'
#
loop_
_entity.id
_entity.type
_entity.pdbx_description
1 polymer ?
#
loop_
_entity_poly.entity_id
_entity_poly.type
_entity_poly.pdbx_seq_one_letter_code
_entity_poly.pdbx_strand_id
1 'polypeptide(L)' 'MGRRTRLCQRRKIDAQAVEASIVERTQARADKNFQRADEIRATLKTQGVELMDGPKGTTWRVF' A
#
# COMPACT_ATOMS: atom_id res chain seq x y z
N MET A 1 -24.55 1.58 -12.51
CA MET A 1 -23.12 1.26 -12.71
C MET A 1 -22.28 2.03 -11.69
N GLY A 2 -21.82 1.37 -10.63
CA GLY A 2 -21.26 2.02 -9.44
C GLY A 2 -19.92 2.70 -9.71
N ARG A 3 -19.71 3.87 -9.09
CA ARG A 3 -18.50 4.73 -9.17
C ARG A 3 -17.16 4.01 -8.90
N ARG A 4 -17.22 2.78 -8.42
CA ARG A 4 -16.09 1.95 -7.98
C ARG A 4 -15.15 1.53 -9.12
N THR A 5 -15.66 1.28 -10.33
CA THR A 5 -14.83 0.73 -11.43
C THR A 5 -13.95 1.79 -12.10
N ARG A 6 -14.37 3.06 -12.13
CA ARG A 6 -13.65 4.13 -12.86
C ARG A 6 -12.40 4.65 -12.15
N LEU A 7 -12.30 4.50 -10.83
CA LEU A 7 -11.20 5.09 -10.05
C LEU A 7 -9.92 4.24 -10.10
N CYS A 8 -10.04 2.91 -10.04
CA CYS A 8 -8.88 2.00 -10.18
C CYS A 8 -8.19 2.13 -11.54
N GLN A 9 -8.97 2.29 -12.62
CA GLN A 9 -8.44 2.30 -13.99
C GLN A 9 -7.72 3.62 -14.34
N ARG A 10 -7.98 4.70 -13.59
CA ARG A 10 -7.44 6.04 -13.88
C ARG A 10 -6.10 6.33 -13.24
N ARG A 11 -5.75 5.65 -12.13
CA ARG A 11 -4.53 5.97 -11.35
C ARG A 11 -3.31 5.09 -11.66
N LYS A 12 -3.43 4.05 -12.51
CA LYS A 12 -2.32 3.14 -12.87
C LYS A 12 -1.47 2.75 -11.65
N ILE A 13 -2.13 2.32 -10.58
CA ILE A 13 -1.41 1.86 -9.40
C ILE A 13 -0.88 0.46 -9.70
N ASP A 14 0.43 0.35 -9.70
CA ASP A 14 1.13 -0.88 -10.03
C ASP A 14 1.16 -1.78 -8.80
N ALA A 15 0.55 -2.97 -8.91
CA ALA A 15 0.50 -3.94 -7.82
C ALA A 15 1.89 -4.28 -7.29
N GLN A 16 2.84 -4.39 -8.21
CA GLN A 16 4.21 -4.77 -7.90
C GLN A 16 4.93 -3.68 -7.09
N ALA A 17 4.65 -2.40 -7.35
CA ALA A 17 5.21 -1.29 -6.59
C ALA A 17 4.67 -1.24 -5.14
N VAL A 18 3.39 -1.57 -4.96
CA VAL A 18 2.78 -1.67 -3.62
C VAL A 18 3.34 -2.86 -2.85
N GLU A 19 3.47 -4.02 -3.49
CA GLU A 19 4.09 -5.19 -2.86
C GLU A 19 5.55 -4.96 -2.47
N ALA A 20 6.34 -4.32 -3.34
CA ALA A 20 7.72 -3.93 -3.03
C ALA A 20 7.77 -3.02 -1.79
N SER A 21 6.87 -2.03 -1.71
CA SER A 21 6.73 -1.15 -0.56
C SER A 21 6.35 -1.92 0.72
N ILE A 22 5.46 -2.92 0.64
CA ILE A 22 5.09 -3.76 1.79
C ILE A 22 6.29 -4.58 2.28
N VAL A 23 7.09 -5.12 1.36
CA VAL A 23 8.31 -5.86 1.70
C VAL A 23 9.32 -4.92 2.36
N GLU A 24 9.56 -3.74 1.80
CA GLU A 24 10.41 -2.70 2.41
C GLU A 24 9.92 -2.30 3.80
N ARG A 25 8.59 -2.16 4.01
CA ARG A 25 8.01 -1.88 5.33
C ARG A 25 8.32 -3.00 6.32
N THR A 26 8.26 -4.25 5.86
CA THR A 26 8.49 -5.43 6.69
C THR A 26 9.96 -5.56 7.07
N GLN A 27 10.87 -5.33 6.12
CA GLN A 27 12.30 -5.22 6.37
C GLN A 27 12.62 -4.05 7.30
N ALA A 28 12.07 -2.86 7.04
CA ALA A 28 12.23 -1.71 7.93
C ALA A 28 11.77 -2.02 9.36
N ARG A 29 10.66 -2.74 9.56
CA ARG A 29 10.27 -3.21 10.89
C ARG A 29 11.24 -4.23 11.49
N ALA A 30 11.78 -5.15 10.69
CA ALA A 30 12.78 -6.13 11.13
C ALA A 30 14.09 -5.44 11.56
N ASP A 31 14.52 -4.42 10.80
CA ASP A 31 15.63 -3.53 11.10
C ASP A 31 15.32 -2.50 12.21
N LYS A 32 14.14 -2.56 12.85
CA LYS A 32 13.63 -1.61 13.86
C LYS A 32 13.57 -0.14 13.37
N ASN A 33 13.58 0.06 12.06
CA ASN A 33 13.36 1.32 11.38
C ASN A 33 11.84 1.62 11.28
N PHE A 34 11.20 1.89 12.42
CA PHE A 34 9.78 2.24 12.47
C PHE A 34 9.43 3.49 11.66
N GLN A 35 10.35 4.46 11.60
CA GLN A 35 10.15 5.69 10.85
C GLN A 35 9.99 5.41 9.35
N ARG A 36 10.87 4.58 8.79
CA ARG A 36 10.84 4.21 7.37
C ARG A 36 9.58 3.41 7.02
N ALA A 37 9.14 2.53 7.94
CA ALA A 37 7.88 1.80 7.79
C ALA A 37 6.66 2.75 7.74
N ASP A 38 6.67 3.83 8.51
CA ASP A 38 5.59 4.82 8.51
C ASP A 38 5.63 5.73 7.27
N GLU A 39 6.83 6.12 6.81
CA GLU A 39 7.04 6.85 5.56
C GLU A 39 6.47 6.09 4.35
N ILE A 40 6.75 4.79 4.27
CA ILE A 40 6.21 3.94 3.19
C ILE A 40 4.68 3.92 3.23
N ARG A 41 4.09 3.81 4.42
CA ARG A 41 2.64 3.86 4.60
C ARG A 41 2.06 5.20 4.15
N ALA A 42 2.73 6.31 4.46
CA ALA A 42 2.34 7.65 4.03
C ALA A 42 2.47 7.83 2.52
N THR A 43 3.54 7.34 1.89
CA THR A 43 3.74 7.38 0.43
C THR A 43 2.63 6.62 -0.28
N LEU A 44 2.32 5.41 0.16
CA LEU A 44 1.22 4.61 -0.41
C LEU A 44 -0.12 5.32 -0.23
N LYS A 45 -0.40 5.88 0.94
CA LYS A 45 -1.63 6.67 1.19
C LYS A 45 -1.71 7.90 0.30
N THR A 46 -0.59 8.57 0.04
CA THR A 46 -0.50 9.74 -0.85
C THR A 46 -0.75 9.37 -2.31
N GLN A 47 -0.34 8.16 -2.72
CA GLN A 47 -0.71 7.58 -4.01
C GLN A 47 -2.20 7.16 -4.07
N GLY A 48 -2.93 7.24 -2.96
CA GLY A 48 -4.31 6.81 -2.83
C GLY A 48 -4.45 5.31 -2.63
N VAL A 49 -3.42 4.66 -2.09
CA VAL A 49 -3.40 3.24 -1.72
C VAL A 49 -3.57 3.12 -0.22
N GLU A 50 -4.61 2.41 0.20
CA GLU A 50 -4.82 2.04 1.60
C GLU A 50 -4.41 0.60 1.83
N LEU A 51 -3.40 0.41 2.69
CA LEU A 51 -2.95 -0.90 3.16
C LEU A 51 -3.90 -1.41 4.25
N MET A 52 -4.43 -2.62 4.05
CA MET A 52 -5.24 -3.37 5.00
C MET A 52 -4.50 -4.66 5.39
N ASP A 53 -3.80 -4.61 6.52
CA ASP A 53 -3.23 -5.81 7.13
C ASP A 53 -4.31 -6.58 7.87
N GLY A 54 -4.58 -7.80 7.45
CA GLY A 54 -5.48 -8.73 8.12
C GLY A 54 -4.75 -10.02 8.55
N PRO A 55 -5.37 -10.82 9.42
CA PRO A 55 -4.80 -12.09 9.88
C PRO A 55 -4.64 -13.14 8.75
N LYS A 56 -5.28 -12.93 7.59
CA LYS A 56 -5.14 -13.77 6.39
C LYS A 56 -4.13 -13.24 5.36
N GLY A 57 -3.49 -12.10 5.61
CA GLY A 57 -2.51 -11.48 4.71
C GLY A 57 -2.66 -9.96 4.60
N THR A 58 -1.66 -9.32 3.98
CA THR A 58 -1.68 -7.89 3.67
C THR A 58 -2.39 -7.68 2.33
N THR A 59 -3.57 -7.06 2.37
CA THR A 59 -4.32 -6.65 1.17
C THR A 59 -4.28 -5.14 1.04
N TRP A 60 -4.38 -4.61 -0.17
CA TRP A 60 -4.39 -3.17 -0.39
C TRP A 60 -5.50 -2.78 -1.36
N ARG A 61 -6.02 -1.57 -1.19
CA ARG A 61 -7.07 -1.03 -2.05
C ARG A 61 -6.72 0.38 -2.50
N VAL A 62 -7.16 0.73 -3.69
CA VAL A 62 -7.05 2.10 -4.21
C VAL A 62 -8.34 2.85 -3.93
N PHE A 63 -8.26 4.10 -3.47
CA PHE A 63 -9.42 4.97 -3.20
C PHE A 63 -9.37 6.29 -3.98
#